data_AF-A0A239KAF1-F1
#
_entry.id   AF-A0A239KAF1-F1
#
_cell.length_a   1.000
_cell.length_b   1.000
_cell.length_c   1.000
_cell.angle_alpha   90.00
_cell.angle_beta   90.00
_cell.angle_gamma   90.00
#
_symmetry.space_group_name_H-M   'P 1'
#
loop_
_entity.id
_entity.type
_entity.pdbx_description
1 polymer ?
#
loop_
_entity_poly.entity_id
_entity_poly.type
_entity_poly.pdbx_seq_one_letter_code
_entity_poly.pdbx_strand_id
1 'polypeptide(L)'
;MNKVIKALAGGLAGACAVTLVHETVRRFTPNAPRMDILGMRSIAKLMREADEQPPSDRDELHTWALVGDVLSNSLYYSLAGTGKDAWWKGSVLGAAAGAGAVFLPGPLGLGEEPSNKTTETQAMAVAYYLLGGLVAAAVGYALGDEE
;
A
#
# COMPACT_ATOMS: atom_id res chain seq x y z
N MET A 1 -4.78 -12.75 22.56
CA MET A 1 -5.35 -11.77 21.61
C MET A 1 -6.10 -12.53 20.51
N ASN A 2 -7.32 -12.15 20.12
CA ASN A 2 -8.06 -12.85 19.06
C ASN A 2 -7.26 -12.83 17.74
N LYS A 3 -7.30 -13.91 16.95
CA LYS A 3 -6.64 -14.05 15.63
C LYS A 3 -6.93 -12.88 14.70
N VAL A 4 -8.15 -12.33 14.75
CA VAL A 4 -8.52 -11.13 13.97
C VAL A 4 -7.68 -9.92 14.35
N ILE A 5 -7.49 -9.67 15.65
CA ILE A 5 -6.69 -8.52 16.12
C ILE A 5 -5.21 -8.71 15.76
N LYS A 6 -4.69 -9.93 15.91
CA LYS A 6 -3.33 -10.29 15.48
C LYS A 6 -3.11 -10.06 13.98
N ALA A 7 -4.08 -10.45 13.15
CA ALA A 7 -4.06 -10.23 11.71
C ALA A 7 -4.13 -8.73 11.34
N LEU A 8 -4.98 -7.96 12.01
CA LEU A 8 -5.05 -6.50 11.84
C LEU A 8 -3.75 -5.81 12.24
N ALA A 9 -3.10 -6.24 13.33
CA ALA A 9 -1.81 -5.72 13.74
C ALA A 9 -0.72 -6.02 12.69
N GLY A 10 -0.70 -7.24 12.15
CA GLY A 10 0.18 -7.59 11.02
C GLY A 10 -0.09 -6.72 9.79
N GLY A 11 -1.36 -6.59 9.41
CA GLY A 11 -1.78 -5.73 8.31
C GLY A 11 -1.31 -4.28 8.46
N LEU A 12 -1.53 -3.69 9.62
CA LEU A 12 -1.08 -2.33 9.95
C LEU A 12 0.45 -2.20 9.88
N ALA A 13 1.19 -3.19 10.39
CA ALA A 13 2.64 -3.17 10.30
C ALA A 13 3.13 -3.20 8.84
N GLY A 14 2.51 -4.04 7.99
CA GLY A 14 2.80 -4.08 6.56
C GLY A 14 2.47 -2.78 5.84
N ALA A 15 1.33 -2.17 6.16
CA ALA A 15 0.91 -0.88 5.63
C ALA A 15 1.90 0.24 6.01
N CYS A 16 2.25 0.35 7.29
CA CYS A 16 3.26 1.31 7.74
C CYS A 16 4.61 1.09 7.05
N ALA A 17 5.04 -0.17 6.87
CA ALA A 17 6.30 -0.47 6.19
C ALA A 17 6.29 0.01 4.73
N VAL A 18 5.27 -0.34 3.94
CA VAL A 18 5.20 0.09 2.54
C VAL A 18 5.06 1.61 2.41
N THR A 19 4.25 2.25 3.25
CA THR A 19 4.08 3.71 3.23
C THR A 19 5.38 4.42 3.58
N LEU A 20 6.11 3.97 4.62
CA LEU A 20 7.41 4.54 4.99
C LEU A 20 8.44 4.38 3.88
N VAL A 21 8.46 3.24 3.20
CA VAL A 21 9.38 3.00 2.08
C VAL A 21 9.07 3.94 0.92
N HIS A 22 7.79 4.09 0.53
CA HIS A 22 7.40 5.06 -0.51
C HIS A 22 7.80 6.49 -0.14
N GLU A 23 7.45 6.94 1.07
CA GLU A 23 7.72 8.29 1.58
C GLU A 23 9.20 8.59 1.70
N THR A 24 10.01 7.59 2.04
CA THR A 24 11.45 7.73 2.20
C THR A 24 12.13 7.72 0.85
N VAL A 25 11.94 6.68 0.03
CA VAL A 25 12.71 6.51 -1.21
C VAL A 25 12.44 7.62 -2.21
N ARG A 26 11.22 8.15 -2.28
CA ARG A 26 10.91 9.30 -3.15
C ARG A 26 11.73 10.55 -2.84
N ARG A 27 12.29 10.69 -1.63
CA ARG A 27 13.14 11.83 -1.25
C ARG A 27 14.59 11.66 -1.74
N PHE A 28 15.00 10.44 -2.05
CA PHE A 28 16.38 10.11 -2.41
C PHE A 28 16.54 9.68 -3.88
N THR A 29 15.47 9.15 -4.50
CA THR A 29 15.54 8.58 -5.85
C THR A 29 14.58 9.31 -6.80
N PRO A 30 15.08 9.99 -7.85
CA PRO A 30 14.24 10.67 -8.83
C PRO A 30 13.28 9.74 -9.61
N ASN A 31 13.67 8.47 -9.77
CA ASN A 31 12.89 7.44 -10.48
C ASN A 31 11.91 6.68 -9.57
N ALA A 32 11.82 7.07 -8.29
CA ALA A 32 10.92 6.40 -7.35
C ALA A 32 9.46 6.48 -7.81
N PRO A 33 8.67 5.41 -7.61
CA PRO A 33 7.23 5.45 -7.80
C PRO A 33 6.60 6.59 -7.00
N ARG A 34 5.89 7.47 -7.69
CA ARG A 34 5.17 8.62 -7.13
C ARG A 34 3.78 8.23 -6.66
N MET A 35 3.75 7.30 -5.70
CA MET A 35 2.50 6.79 -5.10
C MET A 35 1.71 7.87 -4.37
N ASP A 36 2.37 8.95 -3.97
CA ASP A 36 1.74 10.14 -3.40
C ASP A 36 0.81 10.84 -4.39
N ILE A 37 1.28 11.01 -5.63
CA ILE A 37 0.49 11.63 -6.68
C ILE A 37 -0.66 10.71 -7.06
N LEU A 38 -0.41 9.40 -7.14
CA LEU A 38 -1.44 8.42 -7.42
C LEU A 38 -2.53 8.44 -6.34
N GLY A 39 -2.16 8.41 -5.07
CA GLY A 39 -3.10 8.46 -3.94
C GLY A 39 -3.95 9.73 -3.94
N MET A 40 -3.34 10.91 -4.13
CA MET A 40 -4.09 12.17 -4.23
C MET A 40 -5.07 12.17 -5.39
N ARG A 41 -4.67 11.65 -6.56
CA ARG A 41 -5.57 11.52 -7.73
C ARG A 41 -6.72 10.57 -7.45
N SER A 42 -6.46 9.45 -6.79
CA SER A 42 -7.49 8.47 -6.39
C SER A 42 -8.51 9.08 -5.45
N ILE A 43 -8.07 9.71 -4.34
CA ILE A 43 -8.98 10.36 -3.39
C ILE A 43 -9.77 11.48 -4.06
N ALA A 44 -9.10 12.34 -4.84
CA ALA A 44 -9.78 13.43 -5.52
C ALA A 44 -10.84 12.94 -6.52
N LYS A 45 -10.57 11.82 -7.21
CA LYS A 45 -11.53 11.18 -8.12
C LYS A 45 -12.72 10.61 -7.35
N LEU A 46 -12.47 9.85 -6.29
CA LEU A 46 -13.53 9.24 -5.46
C LEU A 46 -14.45 10.29 -4.82
N MET A 47 -13.89 11.39 -4.32
CA MET A 47 -14.69 12.48 -3.76
C MET A 47 -15.59 13.11 -4.82
N ARG A 48 -15.06 13.38 -6.02
CA ARG A 48 -15.87 13.91 -7.13
C ARG A 48 -16.96 12.96 -7.59
N GLU A 49 -16.71 11.65 -7.59
CA GLU A 49 -17.73 10.64 -7.87
C GLU A 49 -18.81 10.56 -6.79
N ALA A 50 -18.48 10.94 -5.55
CA ALA A 50 -19.40 11.07 -4.43
C ALA A 50 -20.09 12.45 -4.34
N ASP A 51 -19.96 13.30 -5.37
CA ASP A 51 -20.47 14.69 -5.41
C ASP A 51 -19.85 15.62 -4.33
N GLU A 52 -18.68 15.24 -3.82
CA GLU A 52 -17.90 15.99 -2.83
C GLU A 52 -16.71 16.71 -3.48
N GLN A 53 -16.32 17.85 -2.89
CA GLN A 53 -15.15 18.60 -3.35
C GLN A 53 -13.89 18.15 -2.61
N PRO A 54 -12.82 17.70 -3.31
CA PRO A 54 -11.58 17.39 -2.64
C PRO A 54 -10.94 18.63 -2.01
N PRO A 55 -10.16 18.47 -0.93
CA PRO A 55 -9.41 19.57 -0.33
C PRO A 55 -8.64 20.36 -1.39
N SER A 56 -8.78 21.69 -1.35
CA SER A 56 -8.06 22.59 -2.25
C SER A 56 -6.58 22.72 -1.87
N ASP A 57 -6.30 22.55 -0.58
CA ASP A 57 -4.94 22.49 -0.07
C ASP A 57 -4.28 21.14 -0.42
N ARG A 58 -3.06 21.21 -0.94
CA ARG A 58 -2.34 20.03 -1.41
C ARG A 58 -1.86 19.15 -0.27
N ASP A 59 -1.43 19.76 0.84
CA ASP A 59 -0.88 19.02 1.98
C ASP A 59 -2.01 18.32 2.75
N GLU A 60 -3.17 18.96 2.84
CA GLU A 60 -4.39 18.35 3.32
C GLU A 60 -4.79 17.17 2.42
N LEU A 61 -4.91 17.36 1.10
CA LEU A 61 -5.24 16.26 0.17
C LEU A 61 -4.24 15.10 0.26
N HIS A 62 -2.95 15.40 0.40
CA HIS A 62 -1.90 14.40 0.59
C HIS A 62 -2.08 13.63 1.90
N THR A 63 -2.43 14.32 2.99
CA THR A 63 -2.72 13.70 4.29
C THR A 63 -3.92 12.74 4.19
N TRP A 64 -5.00 13.16 3.53
CA TRP A 64 -6.17 12.30 3.28
C TRP A 64 -5.80 11.07 2.46
N ALA A 65 -4.98 11.25 1.41
CA ALA A 65 -4.48 10.13 0.62
C ALA A 65 -3.60 9.17 1.43
N LEU A 66 -2.74 9.69 2.31
CA LEU A 66 -1.87 8.87 3.16
C LEU A 66 -2.67 8.09 4.22
N VAL A 67 -3.67 8.72 4.83
CA VAL A 67 -4.60 8.04 5.76
C VAL A 67 -5.37 6.95 5.03
N GLY A 68 -5.93 7.26 3.86
CA GLY A 68 -6.64 6.30 3.02
C GLY A 68 -5.76 5.13 2.61
N ASP A 69 -4.52 5.39 2.19
CA ASP A 69 -3.54 4.36 1.82
C ASP A 69 -3.20 3.45 3.00
N VAL A 70 -2.86 4.02 4.17
CA VAL A 70 -2.55 3.23 5.37
C VAL A 70 -3.75 2.37 5.78
N LEU A 71 -4.96 2.93 5.82
CA LEU A 71 -6.16 2.17 6.19
C LEU A 71 -6.45 1.05 5.20
N SER A 72 -6.40 1.35 3.90
CA SER A 72 -6.70 0.38 2.83
C SER A 72 -5.67 -0.74 2.81
N ASN A 73 -4.39 -0.41 2.90
CA ASN A 73 -3.30 -1.39 2.97
C ASN A 73 -3.34 -2.18 4.28
N SER A 74 -3.73 -1.57 5.41
CA SER A 74 -3.85 -2.30 6.68
C SER A 74 -4.89 -3.39 6.58
N LEU A 75 -6.07 -3.05 6.04
CA LEU A 75 -7.15 -4.01 5.81
C LEU A 75 -6.72 -5.07 4.79
N TYR A 76 -6.12 -4.66 3.68
CA TYR A 76 -5.64 -5.56 2.63
C TYR A 76 -4.60 -6.56 3.17
N TYR A 77 -3.55 -6.09 3.85
CA TYR A 77 -2.50 -6.95 4.38
C TYR A 77 -2.94 -7.75 5.61
N SER A 78 -4.01 -7.37 6.30
CA SER A 78 -4.56 -8.22 7.36
C SER A 78 -5.03 -9.58 6.84
N LEU A 79 -5.32 -9.69 5.53
CA LEU A 79 -5.63 -10.96 4.86
C LEU A 79 -4.45 -11.94 4.83
N ALA A 80 -3.22 -11.48 5.09
CA ALA A 80 -2.09 -12.38 5.31
C ALA A 80 -2.36 -13.31 6.50
N GLY A 81 -3.11 -12.82 7.50
CA GLY A 81 -3.53 -13.60 8.66
C GLY A 81 -2.38 -13.90 9.61
N THR A 82 -2.48 -15.04 10.31
CA THR A 82 -1.53 -15.46 11.35
C THR A 82 -1.06 -16.90 11.13
N GLY A 83 0.06 -17.27 11.76
CA GLY A 83 0.61 -18.62 11.71
C GLY A 83 1.39 -18.91 10.41
N LYS A 84 1.74 -20.19 10.18
CA LYS A 84 2.67 -20.61 9.11
C LYS A 84 2.27 -20.17 7.71
N ASP A 85 0.97 -20.17 7.41
CA ASP A 85 0.46 -19.76 6.09
C ASP A 85 0.59 -18.25 5.83
N ALA A 86 0.87 -17.44 6.85
CA ALA A 86 0.97 -15.99 6.72
C ALA A 86 2.08 -15.58 5.75
N TRP A 87 3.19 -16.31 5.71
CA TRP A 87 4.29 -16.07 4.77
C TRP A 87 3.86 -16.23 3.31
N TRP A 88 3.14 -17.32 3.01
CA TRP A 88 2.63 -17.56 1.66
C TRP A 88 1.60 -16.50 1.28
N LYS A 89 0.60 -16.27 2.14
CA LYS A 89 -0.47 -15.30 1.88
C LYS A 89 0.06 -13.87 1.75
N GLY A 90 0.93 -13.44 2.66
CA GLY A 90 1.55 -12.12 2.63
C GLY A 90 2.41 -11.90 1.38
N SER A 91 3.17 -12.91 0.94
CA SER A 91 3.94 -12.82 -0.31
C SER A 91 3.03 -12.67 -1.54
N VAL A 92 1.97 -13.49 -1.64
CA VAL A 92 1.01 -13.42 -2.74
C VAL A 92 0.28 -12.08 -2.75
N LEU A 93 -0.19 -11.62 -1.59
CA LEU A 93 -0.85 -10.31 -1.45
C LEU A 93 0.09 -9.17 -1.81
N GLY A 94 1.33 -9.18 -1.33
CA GLY A 94 2.33 -8.16 -1.65
C GLY A 94 2.65 -8.11 -3.15
N ALA A 95 2.85 -9.26 -3.79
CA ALA A 95 3.06 -9.34 -5.23
C ALA A 95 1.84 -8.85 -6.03
N ALA A 96 0.62 -9.23 -5.61
CA ALA A 96 -0.61 -8.81 -6.24
C ALA A 96 -0.85 -7.30 -6.13
N ALA A 97 -0.61 -6.71 -4.95
CA ALA A 97 -0.69 -5.27 -4.74
C ALA A 97 0.37 -4.52 -5.56
N GLY A 98 1.60 -5.05 -5.63
CA GLY A 98 2.66 -4.50 -6.46
C GLY A 98 2.31 -4.48 -7.96
N ALA A 99 1.79 -5.59 -8.48
CA ALA A 99 1.30 -5.67 -9.84
C ALA A 99 0.13 -4.69 -10.06
N GLY A 100 -0.82 -4.64 -9.12
CA GLY A 100 -1.93 -3.70 -9.15
C GLY A 100 -1.47 -2.24 -9.22
N ALA A 101 -0.47 -1.87 -8.42
CA ALA A 101 0.09 -0.52 -8.41
C ALA A 101 0.73 -0.12 -9.75
N VAL A 102 1.24 -1.08 -10.52
CA VAL A 102 1.82 -0.85 -11.84
C VAL A 102 0.74 -0.79 -12.93
N PHE A 103 -0.21 -1.74 -12.93
CA PHE A 103 -1.11 -1.95 -14.07
C PHE A 103 -2.49 -1.30 -13.94
N LEU A 104 -2.96 -0.97 -12.73
CA LEU A 104 -4.30 -0.39 -12.51
C LEU A 104 -4.40 1.13 -12.76
N PRO A 105 -3.37 1.97 -12.55
CA PRO A 105 -3.53 3.42 -12.69
C PRO A 105 -4.03 3.88 -14.07
N GLY A 106 -3.58 3.23 -15.15
CA GLY A 106 -4.01 3.53 -16.52
C GLY A 106 -5.51 3.28 -16.73
N PRO A 107 -6.00 2.04 -16.56
CA PRO A 107 -7.42 1.71 -16.66
C PRO A 107 -8.33 2.53 -15.73
N LEU A 108 -7.83 2.96 -14.58
CA LEU A 108 -8.57 3.79 -13.63
C LEU A 108 -8.56 5.29 -13.99
N GLY A 109 -7.89 5.70 -15.06
CA GLY A 109 -7.80 7.11 -15.46
C GLY A 109 -6.98 7.97 -14.49
N LEU A 110 -6.08 7.35 -13.70
CA LEU A 110 -5.22 8.02 -12.74
C LEU A 110 -3.86 8.42 -13.34
N GLY A 111 -3.60 7.98 -14.56
CA GLY A 111 -2.34 8.17 -15.29
C GLY A 111 -1.29 7.13 -14.90
N GLU A 112 -0.48 6.71 -15.87
CA GLU A 112 0.46 5.60 -15.70
C GLU A 112 1.86 6.05 -15.24
N GLU A 113 2.26 7.28 -15.57
CA GLU A 113 3.58 7.81 -15.25
C GLU A 113 4.01 7.70 -13.76
N PRO A 114 3.13 7.83 -12.75
CA PRO A 114 3.57 7.79 -11.36
C PRO A 114 4.20 6.45 -10.93
N SER A 115 3.76 5.32 -11.47
CA SER A 115 4.23 3.98 -11.07
C SER A 115 4.74 3.12 -12.23
N ASN A 116 4.50 3.54 -13.48
CA ASN A 116 4.79 2.78 -14.70
C ASN A 116 5.80 3.48 -15.63
N LYS A 117 6.52 4.50 -15.14
CA LYS A 117 7.42 5.34 -15.98
C LYS A 117 8.55 4.56 -16.65
N THR A 118 9.15 3.62 -15.91
CA THR A 118 10.30 2.82 -16.35
C THR A 118 10.24 1.43 -15.73
N THR A 119 10.95 0.46 -16.30
CA THR A 119 11.09 -0.87 -15.69
C THR A 119 11.67 -0.80 -14.27
N GLU A 120 12.55 0.15 -13.99
CA GLU A 120 13.09 0.41 -12.65
C GLU A 120 11.97 0.82 -11.69
N THR A 121 11.15 1.80 -12.07
CA THR A 121 10.01 2.28 -11.28
C THR A 121 9.00 1.15 -11.02
N GLN A 122 8.69 0.34 -12.04
CA GLN A 122 7.79 -0.82 -11.90
C GLN A 122 8.36 -1.85 -10.91
N ALA A 123 9.64 -2.20 -11.04
CA ALA A 123 10.30 -3.15 -10.15
C ALA A 123 10.35 -2.63 -8.71
N MET A 124 10.61 -1.34 -8.51
CA MET A 124 10.56 -0.69 -7.20
C MET A 124 9.16 -0.79 -6.59
N ALA A 125 8.11 -0.45 -7.34
CA ALA A 125 6.74 -0.54 -6.85
C ALA A 125 6.41 -1.98 -6.40
N VAL A 126 6.70 -2.98 -7.24
CA VAL A 126 6.47 -4.39 -6.88
C VAL A 126 7.27 -4.80 -5.64
N ALA A 127 8.54 -4.40 -5.55
CA ALA A 127 9.39 -4.71 -4.40
C ALA A 127 8.86 -4.10 -3.09
N TYR A 128 8.35 -2.87 -3.13
CA TYR A 128 7.82 -2.18 -1.94
C TYR A 128 6.56 -2.85 -1.40
N TYR A 129 5.63 -3.20 -2.29
CA TYR A 129 4.41 -3.91 -1.89
C TYR A 129 4.70 -5.35 -1.45
N LEU A 130 5.67 -6.03 -2.07
CA LEU A 130 6.11 -7.34 -1.60
C LEU A 130 6.68 -7.24 -0.18
N LEU A 131 7.53 -6.24 0.08
CA LEU A 131 8.09 -5.99 1.41
C LEU A 131 7.00 -5.70 2.45
N GLY A 132 5.98 -4.90 2.11
CA GLY A 132 4.82 -4.68 2.98
C GLY A 132 4.09 -5.99 3.34
N GLY A 133 3.89 -6.86 2.35
CA GLY A 133 3.28 -8.17 2.54
C GLY A 133 4.11 -9.12 3.42
N LEU A 134 5.44 -9.10 3.26
CA LEU A 134 6.36 -9.87 4.09
C LEU A 134 6.41 -9.37 5.53
N VAL A 135 6.37 -8.06 5.75
CA VAL A 135 6.30 -7.48 7.10
C VAL A 135 4.99 -7.88 7.78
N ALA A 136 3.86 -7.80 7.06
CA ALA A 136 2.58 -8.24 7.59
C ALA A 136 2.58 -9.72 7.97
N ALA A 137 3.16 -10.57 7.12
CA ALA A 137 3.34 -11.98 7.38
C ALA A 137 4.23 -12.23 8.61
N ALA A 138 5.37 -11.55 8.73
CA ALA A 138 6.30 -11.72 9.84
C ALA A 138 5.64 -11.37 11.18
N VAL A 139 4.92 -10.24 11.25
CA VAL A 139 4.21 -9.82 12.47
C VAL A 139 3.04 -10.77 12.77
N GLY A 140 2.24 -11.13 11.77
CA GLY A 140 1.13 -12.07 11.93
C GLY A 140 1.59 -13.47 12.35
N TYR A 141 2.75 -13.91 11.86
CA TYR A 141 3.41 -15.16 12.27
C TYR A 141 3.86 -15.08 13.73
N ALA A 142 4.63 -14.05 14.09
CA ALA A 142 5.16 -13.88 15.44
C ALA A 142 4.07 -13.80 16.52
N LEU A 143 2.97 -13.09 16.23
CA LEU A 143 1.82 -13.02 17.13
C LEU A 143 0.98 -14.31 17.14
N GLY A 144 1.08 -15.12 16.08
CA GLY A 144 0.35 -16.38 15.91
C GLY A 144 1.00 -17.59 16.57
N ASP A 145 2.34 -17.61 16.66
CA ASP A 145 3.14 -18.69 17.24
C ASP A 145 3.07 -18.77 18.79
N GLU A 146 2.42 -17.79 19.44
CA GLU A 146 2.15 -17.82 20.89
C GLU A 146 0.95 -18.72 21.31
N GLU A 147 0.37 -19.50 20.40
CA GLU A 147 -0.71 -20.49 20.64
C GLU A 147 -0.22 -21.93 20.40
#